data_AF-A0A524FXB1-F1
#
_entry.id   AF-A0A524FXB1-F1
#
_cell.length_a   1.000
_cell.length_b   1.000
_cell.length_c   1.000
_cell.angle_alpha   90.00
_cell.angle_beta   90.00
_cell.angle_gamma   90.00
#
_symmetry.space_group_name_H-M   'P 1'
#
loop_
_entity.id
_entity.type
_entity.pdbx_description
1 polymer ?
#
loop_
_entity_poly.entity_id
_entity_poly.type
_entity_poly.pdbx_seq_one_letter_code
_entity_poly.pdbx_strand_id
1 'polypeptide(L)'
;MKKISEYSLRTITLIQILIATMISLLFQFVFPLNWQPFDRALHGPNVQHGDPGTSVAISTLSQWFFSIAIAWFIYRDNPYINNFLIYSLVPLISVLVMDIVILLYYDYIHFIPLAVDIYILLKKRYTLFQKWFPYYLIFYSVWYCVVYFLRLTYLDLPLDLFILNWIAMGLIGFGITCLCQDSIIKSYVKKNREKFTEENQ
;
A
#
# COMPACT_ATOMS: atom_id res chain seq x y z
N MET A 1 -9.35 -4.50 -30.35
CA MET A 1 -9.16 -4.71 -28.89
C MET A 1 -10.12 -3.81 -28.16
N LYS A 2 -10.81 -4.29 -27.10
CA LYS A 2 -11.72 -3.47 -26.28
C LYS A 2 -10.93 -2.42 -25.50
N LYS A 3 -11.50 -1.22 -25.30
CA LYS A 3 -10.89 -0.22 -24.40
C LYS A 3 -11.01 -0.69 -22.94
N ILE A 4 -10.06 -0.31 -22.09
CA ILE A 4 -10.08 -0.64 -20.64
C ILE A 4 -11.41 -0.22 -19.99
N SER A 5 -11.97 0.92 -20.41
CA SER A 5 -13.26 1.44 -19.93
C SER A 5 -14.48 0.54 -20.24
N GLU A 6 -14.35 -0.42 -21.16
CA GLU A 6 -15.42 -1.35 -21.55
C GLU A 6 -15.44 -2.62 -20.70
N TYR A 7 -14.42 -2.84 -19.87
CA TYR A 7 -14.37 -3.98 -18.97
C TYR A 7 -15.08 -3.67 -17.64
N SER A 8 -15.63 -4.72 -17.01
CA SER A 8 -16.20 -4.59 -15.67
C SER A 8 -15.13 -4.21 -14.65
N LEU A 9 -15.51 -3.49 -13.59
CA LEU A 9 -14.58 -3.11 -12.52
C LEU A 9 -13.85 -4.33 -11.93
N ARG A 10 -14.55 -5.46 -11.74
CA ARG A 10 -13.95 -6.71 -11.25
C ARG A 10 -12.83 -7.20 -12.17
N THR A 11 -13.06 -7.16 -13.48
CA THR A 11 -12.06 -7.58 -14.47
C THR A 11 -10.84 -6.67 -14.46
N ILE A 12 -11.06 -5.35 -14.38
CA ILE A 12 -9.98 -4.37 -14.28
C ILE A 12 -9.15 -4.59 -13.01
N THR A 13 -9.80 -4.81 -11.86
CA THR A 13 -9.10 -5.14 -10.61
C THR A 13 -8.23 -6.38 -10.74
N LEU A 14 -8.74 -7.45 -11.36
CA LEU A 14 -7.96 -8.67 -11.57
C LEU A 14 -6.75 -8.43 -12.48
N ILE A 15 -6.91 -7.64 -13.54
CA ILE A 15 -5.80 -7.26 -14.42
C ILE A 15 -4.73 -6.48 -13.64
N GLN A 16 -5.13 -5.53 -12.80
CA GLN A 16 -4.19 -4.75 -11.97
C GLN A 16 -3.46 -5.64 -10.97
N ILE A 17 -4.16 -6.56 -10.30
CA ILE A 17 -3.53 -7.53 -9.39
C ILE A 17 -2.57 -8.44 -10.14
N LEU A 18 -2.95 -8.96 -11.31
CA LEU A 18 -2.09 -9.82 -12.12
C LEU A 18 -0.79 -9.10 -12.50
N ILE A 19 -0.89 -7.85 -12.95
CA ILE A 19 0.28 -7.04 -13.32
C ILE A 19 1.14 -6.72 -12.10
N ALA A 20 0.54 -6.39 -10.97
CA ALA A 20 1.29 -6.19 -9.72
C ALA A 20 2.04 -7.47 -9.31
N THR A 21 1.40 -8.64 -9.39
CA THR A 21 2.05 -9.93 -9.14
C THR A 21 3.21 -10.18 -10.09
N MET A 22 3.04 -9.92 -11.39
CA MET A 22 4.13 -10.04 -12.36
C MET A 22 5.31 -9.14 -12.01
N ILE A 23 5.06 -7.88 -11.62
CA ILE A 23 6.11 -6.95 -11.19
C ILE A 23 6.83 -7.49 -9.94
N SER A 24 6.09 -7.93 -8.91
CA SER A 24 6.70 -8.49 -7.70
C SER A 24 7.56 -9.72 -7.98
N LEU A 25 7.13 -10.60 -8.91
CA LEU A 25 7.90 -11.76 -9.35
C LEU A 25 9.18 -11.36 -10.09
N LEU A 26 9.15 -10.30 -10.91
CA LEU A 26 10.36 -9.78 -11.55
C LEU A 26 11.38 -9.31 -10.51
N PHE A 27 10.96 -8.64 -9.44
CA PHE A 27 11.86 -8.23 -8.35
C PHE A 27 12.47 -9.39 -7.57
N GLN A 28 11.75 -10.52 -7.47
CA GLN A 28 12.24 -11.70 -6.78
C GLN A 28 13.20 -12.55 -7.63
N PHE A 29 12.92 -12.69 -8.92
CA PHE A 29 13.57 -13.71 -9.76
C PHE A 29 14.42 -13.16 -10.90
N VAL A 30 14.21 -11.89 -11.29
CA VAL A 30 14.87 -11.31 -12.46
C VAL A 30 15.81 -10.18 -12.06
N PHE A 31 15.38 -9.27 -11.19
CA PHE A 31 16.22 -8.17 -10.74
C PHE A 31 17.24 -8.65 -9.70
N PRO A 32 18.53 -8.28 -9.84
CA PRO A 32 19.54 -8.60 -8.85
C PRO A 32 19.18 -8.02 -7.48
N LEU A 33 19.43 -8.79 -6.42
CA LEU A 33 19.13 -8.33 -5.06
C LEU A 33 19.96 -7.09 -4.66
N ASN A 34 21.19 -6.97 -5.16
CA ASN A 34 22.02 -5.78 -4.96
C ASN A 34 21.47 -4.50 -5.63
N TRP A 35 20.39 -4.59 -6.42
CA TRP A 35 19.65 -3.41 -6.89
C TRP A 35 18.61 -2.96 -5.86
N GLN A 36 18.27 -3.78 -4.88
CA GLN A 36 17.42 -3.41 -3.75
C GLN A 36 18.25 -2.59 -2.77
N PRO A 37 17.89 -1.31 -2.57
CA PRO A 37 18.71 -0.37 -1.79
C PRO A 37 18.98 -0.84 -0.37
N PHE A 38 17.95 -1.37 0.30
CA PHE A 38 18.06 -1.89 1.66
C PHE A 38 19.07 -3.04 1.78
N ASP A 39 18.91 -4.12 1.00
CA ASP A 39 19.82 -5.27 1.06
C ASP A 39 21.25 -4.92 0.65
N ARG A 40 21.41 -4.04 -0.36
CA ARG A 40 22.74 -3.55 -0.76
C ARG A 40 23.41 -2.75 0.36
N ALA A 41 22.68 -1.91 1.08
CA ALA A 41 23.24 -1.09 2.15
C ALA A 41 23.72 -1.95 3.32
N LEU A 42 23.01 -3.03 3.61
CA LEU A 42 23.30 -3.92 4.75
C LEU A 42 24.34 -4.99 4.44
N HIS A 43 24.28 -5.59 3.26
CA HIS A 43 25.09 -6.76 2.89
C HIS A 43 26.17 -6.44 1.84
N GLY A 44 26.17 -5.22 1.29
CA GLY A 44 27.15 -4.75 0.33
C GLY A 44 26.79 -5.05 -1.14
N PRO A 45 27.68 -4.70 -2.08
CA PRO A 45 27.39 -4.72 -3.52
C PRO A 45 27.29 -6.13 -4.13
N ASN A 46 27.75 -7.16 -3.41
CA ASN A 46 27.81 -8.54 -3.88
C ASN A 46 26.65 -9.41 -3.39
N VAL A 47 25.68 -8.82 -2.67
CA VAL A 47 24.52 -9.54 -2.12
C VAL A 47 23.68 -10.19 -3.21
N GLN A 48 23.25 -11.43 -2.97
CA GLN A 48 22.46 -12.23 -3.89
C GLN A 48 21.20 -12.79 -3.23
N HIS A 49 20.23 -13.14 -4.07
CA HIS A 49 19.01 -13.81 -3.61
C HIS A 49 19.36 -15.13 -2.92
N GLY A 50 18.86 -15.32 -1.69
CA GLY A 50 19.07 -16.53 -0.91
C GLY A 50 20.27 -16.47 0.05
N ASP A 51 21.04 -15.38 0.05
CA ASP A 51 22.06 -15.16 1.07
C ASP A 51 21.42 -15.08 2.47
N PRO A 52 22.04 -15.65 3.51
CA PRO A 52 21.49 -15.64 4.86
C PRO A 52 21.18 -14.21 5.35
N GLY A 53 19.97 -14.01 5.86
CA GLY A 53 19.52 -12.73 6.40
C GLY A 53 19.03 -11.72 5.37
N THR A 54 19.08 -12.05 4.08
CA THR A 54 18.54 -11.20 3.01
C THR A 54 17.02 -11.27 2.91
N SER A 55 16.44 -10.19 2.39
CA SER A 55 15.00 -10.07 2.23
C SER A 55 14.48 -10.93 1.07
N VAL A 56 13.39 -11.67 1.31
CA VAL A 56 12.60 -12.26 0.23
C VAL A 56 11.72 -11.16 -0.34
N ALA A 57 12.15 -10.53 -1.43
CA ALA A 57 11.51 -9.38 -2.08
C ALA A 57 9.98 -9.49 -2.18
N ILE A 58 9.46 -10.63 -2.65
CA ILE A 58 8.01 -10.86 -2.81
C ILE A 58 7.26 -10.97 -1.49
N SER A 59 7.94 -11.20 -0.37
CA SER A 59 7.32 -11.20 0.95
C SER A 59 7.22 -9.79 1.55
N THR A 60 7.96 -8.82 1.00
CA THR A 60 8.02 -7.46 1.55
C THR A 60 6.77 -6.65 1.16
N LEU A 61 6.22 -5.92 2.12
CA LEU A 61 5.06 -5.07 1.90
C LEU A 61 5.38 -3.90 0.96
N SER A 62 6.57 -3.31 1.10
CA SER A 62 7.06 -2.24 0.24
C SER A 62 7.06 -2.63 -1.24
N GLN A 63 7.50 -3.87 -1.56
CA GLN A 63 7.44 -4.39 -2.93
C GLN A 63 6.00 -4.49 -3.45
N TRP A 64 5.05 -4.94 -2.64
CA TRP A 64 3.65 -5.03 -3.07
C TRP A 64 3.01 -3.66 -3.27
N PHE A 65 3.26 -2.70 -2.38
CA PHE A 65 2.77 -1.33 -2.57
C PHE A 65 3.36 -0.70 -3.83
N PHE A 66 4.66 -0.91 -4.09
CA PHE A 66 5.31 -0.49 -5.33
C PHE A 66 4.67 -1.11 -6.57
N SER A 67 4.53 -2.44 -6.60
CA SER A 67 3.92 -3.16 -7.72
C SER A 67 2.48 -2.72 -7.97
N ILE A 68 1.68 -2.53 -6.92
CA ILE A 68 0.28 -2.10 -7.02
C ILE A 68 0.19 -0.63 -7.45
N ALA A 69 1.09 0.24 -6.98
CA ALA A 69 1.17 1.64 -7.39
C ALA A 69 1.53 1.78 -8.88
N ILE A 70 2.36 0.90 -9.43
CA ILE A 70 2.59 0.84 -10.88
C ILE A 70 1.32 0.37 -11.61
N ALA A 71 0.71 -0.72 -11.16
CA ALA A 71 -0.51 -1.26 -11.78
C ALA A 71 -1.71 -0.29 -11.69
N TRP A 72 -1.71 0.62 -10.71
CA TRP A 72 -2.72 1.66 -10.55
C TRP A 72 -2.84 2.57 -11.78
N PHE A 73 -1.75 2.80 -12.53
CA PHE A 73 -1.79 3.65 -13.73
C PHE A 73 -2.67 3.11 -14.87
N ILE A 74 -3.02 1.82 -14.85
CA ILE A 74 -3.92 1.18 -15.82
C ILE A 74 -5.35 1.72 -15.68
N TYR A 75 -5.84 1.85 -14.44
CA TYR A 75 -7.17 2.37 -14.15
C TYR A 75 -7.21 2.99 -12.76
N ARG A 76 -7.18 4.33 -12.74
CA ARG A 76 -7.00 5.16 -11.53
C ARG A 76 -8.26 5.31 -10.68
N ASP A 77 -9.41 4.92 -11.22
CA ASP A 77 -10.73 5.03 -10.59
C ASP A 77 -11.16 3.74 -9.90
N ASN A 78 -10.22 2.83 -9.64
CA ASN A 78 -10.50 1.57 -8.94
C ASN A 78 -10.59 1.78 -7.42
N PRO A 79 -11.76 1.69 -6.79
CA PRO A 79 -11.89 1.90 -5.35
C PRO A 79 -11.17 0.83 -4.54
N TYR A 80 -11.09 -0.43 -5.00
CA TYR A 80 -10.40 -1.48 -4.25
C TYR A 80 -8.91 -1.20 -4.14
N ILE A 81 -8.28 -0.84 -5.27
CA ILE A 81 -6.86 -0.51 -5.33
C ILE A 81 -6.57 0.81 -4.60
N ASN A 82 -7.42 1.82 -4.77
CA ASN A 82 -7.21 3.12 -4.12
C ASN A 82 -7.30 3.03 -2.59
N ASN A 83 -8.25 2.23 -2.06
CA ASN A 83 -8.32 1.99 -0.61
C ASN A 83 -7.12 1.15 -0.14
N PHE A 84 -6.69 0.14 -0.90
CA PHE A 84 -5.50 -0.64 -0.52
C PHE A 84 -4.24 0.24 -0.42
N LEU A 85 -4.02 1.09 -1.43
CA LEU A 85 -2.85 1.98 -1.49
C LEU A 85 -2.87 3.03 -0.38
N ILE A 86 -4.01 3.68 -0.12
CA ILE A 86 -4.04 4.78 0.86
C ILE A 86 -3.68 4.36 2.28
N TYR A 87 -3.92 3.10 2.63
CA TYR A 87 -3.55 2.57 3.94
C TYR A 87 -2.04 2.29 4.07
N SER A 88 -1.28 2.44 2.99
CA SER A 88 0.19 2.36 2.96
C SER A 88 0.88 3.70 3.28
N LEU A 89 0.16 4.81 3.21
CA LEU A 89 0.70 6.16 3.36
C LEU A 89 1.55 6.34 4.64
N VAL A 90 1.08 5.81 5.75
CA VAL A 90 1.71 5.97 7.06
C VAL A 90 2.97 5.10 7.20
N PRO A 91 2.91 3.78 6.96
CA PRO A 91 4.12 2.98 6.95
C PRO A 91 5.13 3.52 5.94
N LEU A 92 4.70 4.01 4.77
CA LEU A 92 5.59 4.64 3.79
C LEU A 92 6.28 5.90 4.33
N ILE A 93 5.54 6.83 4.95
CA ILE A 93 6.17 8.02 5.56
C ILE A 93 7.16 7.61 6.65
N SER A 94 6.81 6.63 7.47
CA SER A 94 7.68 6.15 8.55
C SER A 94 8.98 5.55 8.01
N VAL A 95 8.88 4.73 6.96
CA VAL A 95 10.05 4.15 6.29
C VAL A 95 10.89 5.23 5.62
N LEU A 96 10.27 6.17 4.90
CA LEU A 96 11.02 7.27 4.27
C LEU A 96 11.76 8.17 5.26
N VAL A 97 11.18 8.43 6.44
CA VAL A 97 11.89 9.13 7.51
C VAL A 97 13.10 8.33 7.97
N MET A 98 12.97 7.01 8.13
CA MET A 98 14.08 6.13 8.47
C MET A 98 15.14 6.14 7.36
N ASP A 99 14.75 6.05 6.09
CA ASP A 99 15.65 6.08 4.94
C ASP A 99 16.45 7.39 4.90
N ILE A 100 15.82 8.53 5.20
CA ILE A 100 16.51 9.82 5.30
C ILE A 100 17.52 9.80 6.46
N VAL A 101 17.14 9.27 7.62
CA VAL A 101 18.02 9.20 8.81
C VAL A 101 19.25 8.33 8.54
N ILE A 102 19.10 7.22 7.82
CA ILE A 102 20.19 6.29 7.49
C ILE A 102 20.85 6.60 6.13
N LEU A 103 20.52 7.74 5.50
CA LEU A 103 21.06 8.21 4.21
C LEU A 103 20.83 7.24 3.03
N LEU A 104 19.72 6.51 3.04
CA LEU A 104 19.25 5.60 1.99
C LEU A 104 18.36 6.32 0.95
N TYR A 105 18.78 7.51 0.53
CA TYR A 105 18.00 8.40 -0.36
C TYR A 105 17.71 7.82 -1.76
N TYR A 106 18.36 6.72 -2.14
CA TYR A 106 18.16 6.03 -3.40
C TYR A 106 17.12 4.91 -3.33
N ASP A 107 16.41 4.75 -2.19
CA ASP A 107 15.31 3.79 -2.06
C ASP A 107 14.06 4.19 -2.86
N TYR A 108 14.08 3.83 -4.14
CA TYR A 108 13.03 4.18 -5.10
C TYR A 108 11.71 3.44 -4.85
N ILE A 109 11.71 2.37 -4.05
CA ILE A 109 10.54 1.49 -3.86
C ILE A 109 9.43 2.22 -3.09
N HIS A 110 9.77 3.22 -2.26
CA HIS A 110 8.78 3.95 -1.45
C HIS A 110 8.26 5.23 -2.10
N PHE A 111 9.04 5.86 -2.98
CA PHE A 111 8.66 7.14 -3.61
C PHE A 111 7.45 7.02 -4.55
N ILE A 112 7.38 5.96 -5.37
CA ILE A 112 6.26 5.78 -6.31
C ILE A 112 4.94 5.56 -5.55
N PRO A 113 4.85 4.61 -4.58
CA PRO A 113 3.68 4.48 -3.73
C PRO A 113 3.27 5.78 -3.04
N LEU A 114 4.23 6.50 -2.44
CA LEU A 114 3.92 7.76 -1.76
C LEU A 114 3.30 8.79 -2.71
N ALA A 115 3.87 8.95 -3.91
CA ALA A 115 3.35 9.88 -4.90
C ALA A 115 1.91 9.51 -5.34
N VAL A 116 1.63 8.21 -5.50
CA VAL A 116 0.30 7.70 -5.83
C VAL A 116 -0.69 7.94 -4.68
N ASP A 117 -0.30 7.68 -3.43
CA ASP A 117 -1.13 7.90 -2.25
C ASP A 117 -1.52 9.37 -2.08
N ILE A 118 -0.54 10.28 -2.22
CA ILE A 118 -0.77 11.73 -2.22
C ILE A 118 -1.74 12.11 -3.35
N TYR A 119 -1.54 11.58 -4.55
CA TYR A 119 -2.45 11.84 -5.67
C TYR A 119 -3.88 11.34 -5.37
N ILE A 120 -4.01 10.16 -4.76
CA ILE A 120 -5.31 9.61 -4.38
C ILE A 120 -6.02 10.53 -3.38
N LEU A 121 -5.34 10.99 -2.33
CA LEU A 121 -5.92 11.95 -1.37
C LEU A 121 -6.37 13.24 -2.04
N LEU A 122 -5.56 13.80 -2.92
CA LEU A 122 -5.82 15.11 -3.52
C LEU A 122 -6.87 15.05 -4.63
N LYS A 123 -6.87 14.01 -5.46
CA LYS A 123 -7.64 13.96 -6.72
C LYS A 123 -8.64 12.83 -6.80
N LYS A 124 -8.50 11.76 -6.02
CA LYS A 124 -9.37 10.57 -6.07
C LYS A 124 -10.05 10.23 -4.75
N ARG A 125 -10.09 11.15 -3.78
CA ARG A 125 -10.77 10.96 -2.48
C ARG A 125 -12.20 10.40 -2.54
N TYR A 126 -12.93 10.66 -3.63
CA TYR A 126 -14.30 10.17 -3.80
C TYR A 126 -14.40 8.66 -3.96
N THR A 127 -13.31 7.97 -4.33
CA THR A 127 -13.23 6.51 -4.45
C THR A 127 -12.88 5.82 -3.12
N LEU A 128 -12.59 6.59 -2.07
CA LEU A 128 -12.21 6.06 -0.76
C LEU A 128 -13.47 5.75 0.06
N PHE A 129 -13.46 4.59 0.72
CA PHE A 129 -14.60 4.03 1.41
C PHE A 129 -14.15 3.47 2.76
N GLN A 130 -14.62 4.06 3.85
CA GLN A 130 -14.16 3.71 5.21
C GLN A 130 -14.42 2.26 5.60
N LYS A 131 -15.50 1.67 5.07
CA LYS A 131 -15.89 0.27 5.33
C LYS A 131 -14.82 -0.75 4.93
N TRP A 132 -13.83 -0.37 4.13
CA TRP A 132 -12.74 -1.27 3.72
C TRP A 132 -11.62 -1.38 4.76
N PHE A 133 -11.57 -0.46 5.73
CA PHE A 133 -10.51 -0.41 6.73
C PHE A 133 -10.37 -1.71 7.55
N PRO A 134 -11.44 -2.31 8.11
CA PRO A 134 -11.30 -3.53 8.90
C PRO A 134 -10.72 -4.70 8.09
N TYR A 135 -11.12 -4.84 6.83
CA TYR A 135 -10.61 -5.89 5.94
C TYR A 135 -9.12 -5.69 5.65
N TYR A 136 -8.72 -4.45 5.40
CA TYR A 136 -7.31 -4.11 5.21
C TYR A 136 -6.49 -4.39 6.47
N LEU A 137 -6.99 -3.96 7.64
CA LEU A 137 -6.31 -4.18 8.92
C LEU A 137 -6.07 -5.68 9.18
N ILE A 138 -7.07 -6.52 8.92
CA ILE A 138 -6.94 -7.98 9.06
C ILE A 138 -5.88 -8.52 8.08
N PHE A 139 -6.01 -8.19 6.79
CA PHE A 139 -5.08 -8.64 5.76
C PHE A 139 -3.63 -8.25 6.09
N TYR A 140 -3.43 -6.97 6.44
CA TYR A 140 -2.13 -6.44 6.79
C TYR A 140 -1.56 -7.09 8.05
N SER A 141 -2.39 -7.30 9.08
CA SER A 141 -1.96 -7.97 10.32
C SER A 141 -1.50 -9.40 10.07
N VAL A 142 -2.26 -10.16 9.27
CA VAL A 142 -1.89 -11.53 8.89
C VAL A 142 -0.57 -11.51 8.12
N TRP A 143 -0.45 -10.63 7.12
CA TRP A 143 0.77 -10.52 6.32
C TRP A 143 1.98 -10.16 7.18
N TYR A 144 1.87 -9.12 7.99
CA TYR A 144 2.94 -8.60 8.84
C TYR A 144 3.41 -9.66 9.85
N CYS A 145 2.48 -10.41 10.46
CA CYS A 145 2.81 -11.54 11.32
C CYS A 145 3.49 -12.69 10.57
N VAL A 146 2.98 -13.10 9.41
CA VAL A 146 3.58 -14.18 8.60
C VAL A 146 5.02 -13.83 8.25
N VAL A 147 5.24 -12.61 7.79
CA VAL A 147 6.56 -12.10 7.43
C VAL A 147 7.53 -12.10 8.62
N TYR A 148 7.07 -11.62 9.78
CA TYR A 148 7.89 -11.55 10.99
C TYR A 148 8.27 -12.94 11.53
N PHE A 149 7.30 -13.83 11.72
CA PHE A 149 7.55 -15.15 12.32
C PHE A 149 8.31 -16.10 11.39
N LEU A 150 8.12 -15.98 10.08
CA LEU A 150 8.88 -16.76 9.10
C LEU A 150 10.23 -16.13 8.75
N ARG A 151 10.57 -14.98 9.35
CA ARG A 151 11.83 -14.23 9.11
C ARG A 151 12.09 -13.96 7.63
N LEU A 152 11.03 -13.59 6.90
CA LEU A 152 11.10 -13.42 5.44
C LEU A 152 11.61 -12.04 5.01
N THR A 153 11.51 -11.06 5.90
CA THR A 153 12.07 -9.72 5.75
C THR A 153 12.05 -9.05 7.13
N TYR A 154 12.78 -7.93 7.25
CA TYR A 154 13.00 -7.19 8.50
C TYR A 154 13.89 -7.99 9.46
N LEU A 155 15.19 -7.71 9.36
CA LEU A 155 16.22 -8.15 10.30
C LEU A 155 15.71 -8.13 11.74
N ASP A 156 15.66 -9.32 12.37
CA ASP A 156 15.47 -9.61 13.80
C ASP A 156 14.90 -8.47 14.64
N LEU A 157 13.78 -7.88 14.21
CA LEU A 157 13.21 -6.73 14.90
C LEU A 157 12.79 -7.21 16.30
N PRO A 158 13.23 -6.55 17.38
CA PRO A 158 12.75 -6.86 18.71
C PRO A 158 11.21 -6.92 18.73
N LEU A 159 10.65 -7.93 19.41
CA LEU A 159 9.20 -8.21 19.38
C LEU A 159 8.37 -7.02 19.86
N ASP A 160 8.88 -6.27 20.83
CA ASP A 160 8.32 -5.02 21.33
C ASP A 160 8.23 -3.94 20.23
N LEU A 161 9.29 -3.74 19.45
CA LEU A 161 9.28 -2.81 18.32
C LEU A 161 8.32 -3.28 17.21
N PHE A 162 8.22 -4.60 16.99
CA PHE A 162 7.27 -5.17 16.05
C PHE A 162 5.82 -4.85 16.45
N ILE A 163 5.47 -5.10 17.72
CA ILE A 163 4.14 -4.82 18.27
C ILE A 163 3.83 -3.33 18.23
N LEU A 164 4.78 -2.48 18.61
CA LEU A 164 4.59 -1.02 18.60
C LEU A 164 4.30 -0.50 17.18
N ASN A 165 5.08 -0.95 16.19
CA ASN A 165 4.84 -0.61 14.78
C ASN A 165 3.46 -1.08 14.32
N TRP A 166 3.08 -2.31 14.66
CA TRP A 166 1.77 -2.86 14.30
C TRP A 166 0.61 -2.04 14.86
N ILE A 167 0.67 -1.68 16.15
CA ILE A 167 -0.36 -0.84 16.80
C ILE A 167 -0.39 0.57 16.18
N ALA A 168 0.78 1.19 15.97
CA ALA A 168 0.87 2.52 15.38
C ALA A 168 0.21 2.56 13.99
N MET A 169 0.49 1.57 13.14
CA MET A 169 -0.15 1.46 11.82
C MET A 169 -1.68 1.32 11.91
N GLY A 170 -2.17 0.51 12.85
CA GLY A 170 -3.61 0.35 13.09
C GLY A 170 -4.29 1.66 13.49
N LEU A 171 -3.72 2.38 14.48
CA LEU A 171 -4.26 3.65 14.97
C LEU A 171 -4.25 4.74 13.89
N ILE A 172 -3.17 4.86 13.14
CA ILE A 172 -3.06 5.92 12.13
C ILE A 172 -3.89 5.59 10.89
N GLY A 173 -3.97 4.31 10.48
CA GLY A 173 -4.90 3.88 9.44
C GLY A 173 -6.36 4.16 9.80
N PHE A 174 -6.73 3.97 11.07
CA PHE A 174 -8.04 4.38 11.58
C PHE A 174 -8.20 5.90 11.54
N GLY A 175 -7.18 6.68 11.92
CA GLY A 175 -7.19 8.14 11.83
C GLY A 175 -7.41 8.66 10.41
N ILE A 176 -6.70 8.12 9.41
CA ILE A 176 -6.91 8.45 7.98
C ILE A 176 -8.34 8.15 7.57
N THR A 177 -8.86 6.99 8.00
CA THR A 177 -10.23 6.59 7.74
C THR A 177 -11.19 7.64 8.29
N CYS A 178 -11.08 8.04 9.56
CA CYS A 178 -11.93 9.05 10.19
C CYS A 178 -11.86 10.43 9.48
N LEU A 179 -10.68 10.85 9.01
CA LEU A 179 -10.48 12.12 8.31
C LEU A 179 -11.07 12.10 6.89
N CYS A 180 -11.01 10.94 6.22
CA CYS A 180 -11.60 10.72 4.90
C CYS A 180 -13.03 10.19 5.02
N GLN A 181 -13.95 11.01 5.55
CA GLN A 181 -15.37 10.66 5.65
C GLN A 181 -15.96 10.26 4.30
N ASP A 182 -16.71 9.15 4.34
CA ASP A 182 -17.24 8.42 3.20
C ASP A 182 -17.99 9.34 2.21
N SER A 183 -17.66 9.26 0.93
CA SER A 183 -18.36 10.02 -0.12
C SER A 183 -19.84 9.63 -0.21
N ILE A 184 -20.16 8.36 0.13
CA ILE A 184 -21.52 7.84 0.26
C ILE A 184 -22.25 8.47 1.43
N ILE A 185 -21.62 8.58 2.62
CA ILE A 185 -22.24 9.23 3.78
C ILE A 185 -22.48 10.71 3.48
N LYS A 186 -21.52 11.40 2.86
CA LYS A 186 -21.72 12.79 2.42
C LYS A 186 -22.86 12.92 1.40
N SER A 187 -22.95 12.01 0.43
CA SER A 187 -24.04 12.01 -0.57
C SER A 187 -25.40 11.66 0.05
N TYR A 188 -25.44 10.74 1.01
CA TYR A 188 -26.66 10.33 1.72
C TYR A 188 -27.16 11.43 2.66
N VAL A 189 -26.25 12.02 3.45
CA VAL A 189 -26.56 13.16 4.33
C VAL A 189 -27.02 14.36 3.51
N LYS A 190 -26.38 14.64 2.36
CA LYS A 190 -26.80 15.71 1.45
C LYS A 190 -28.21 15.45 0.89
N LYS A 191 -28.47 14.24 0.37
CA LYS A 191 -29.75 13.85 -0.20
C LYS A 191 -30.89 13.88 0.84
N ASN A 192 -30.63 13.46 2.07
CA ASN A 192 -31.63 13.52 3.14
C ASN A 192 -31.87 14.95 3.65
N ARG A 193 -30.85 15.82 3.64
CA ARG A 193 -31.05 17.25 3.92
C ARG A 193 -31.95 17.91 2.88
N GLU A 194 -31.69 17.66 1.60
CA GLU A 194 -32.51 18.21 0.50
C GLU A 194 -33.97 17.76 0.65
N LYS A 195 -34.21 16.48 0.91
CA LYS A 195 -35.55 15.91 1.14
C LYS A 195 -36.27 16.53 2.34
N PHE A 196 -35.56 16.76 3.45
CA PHE A 196 -36.11 17.39 4.65
C PHE A 196 -36.42 18.88 4.44
N THR A 197 -35.75 19.53 3.49
CA THR A 197 -36.00 20.95 3.17
C THR A 197 -37.22 21.10 2.25
N GLU A 198 -37.41 20.14 1.33
CA GLU A 198 -38.59 20.06 0.46
C GLU A 198 -39.87 19.69 1.22
N GLU A 199 -39.79 18.84 2.25
CA GLU A 199 -40.95 18.45 3.08
C GLU A 199 -41.41 19.55 4.07
N ASN A 200 -40.63 20.62 4.25
CA ASN A 200 -40.92 21.73 5.18
C ASN A 200 -41.18 23.08 4.46
N GLN A 201 -41.39 23.08 3.14
CA GLN A 201 -41.84 24.22 2.33
C GLN A 201 -43.28 24.00 1.86
#